data_AF-B8GP09-F1
#
_entry.id   AF-B8GP09-F1
#
_cell.length_a   1.000
_cell.length_b   1.000
_cell.length_c   1.000
_cell.angle_alpha   90.00
_cell.angle_beta   90.00
_cell.angle_gamma   90.00
#
_symmetry.space_group_name_H-M   'P 1'
#
loop_
_entity.id
_entity.type
_entity.pdbx_description
1 polymer ?
#
loop_
_entity_poly.entity_id
_entity_poly.type
_entity_poly.pdbx_seq_one_letter_code
_entity_poly.pdbx_strand_id
1 'polypeptide(L)'
;MSESQESLEEKLIRWYRHETIQGRNWAPRLFWLPDDRGGPFGTMRVDACELEVIFATILGEASECRERLDLEQNGRGTFLAANARRHELPLLTRKS
;
A
#
# COMPACT_ATOMS: atom_id res chain seq x y z
N MET A 1 -18.40 20.68 11.69
CA MET A 1 -18.41 19.51 10.81
C MET A 1 -17.20 18.68 11.20
N SER A 2 -17.39 17.49 11.74
CA SER A 2 -16.25 16.61 12.07
C SER A 2 -15.84 15.93 10.76
N GLU A 3 -14.63 16.19 10.28
CA GLU A 3 -14.04 15.37 9.22
C GLU A 3 -13.93 13.93 9.75
N SER A 4 -14.55 12.98 9.05
CA SER A 4 -14.32 11.57 9.33
C SER A 4 -12.90 11.24 8.88
N GLN A 5 -12.07 10.75 9.80
CA GLN A 5 -10.71 10.33 9.48
C GLN A 5 -10.78 9.16 8.49
N GLU A 6 -10.17 9.32 7.31
CA GLU A 6 -10.09 8.27 6.28
C GLU A 6 -9.33 7.06 6.83
N SER A 7 -9.81 5.86 6.58
CA SER A 7 -9.09 4.65 6.94
C SER A 7 -7.88 4.42 6.04
N LEU A 8 -6.88 3.70 6.54
CA LEU A 8 -5.70 3.33 5.75
C LEU A 8 -6.09 2.58 4.46
N GLU A 9 -7.09 1.70 4.52
CA GLU A 9 -7.53 0.91 3.36
C GLU A 9 -8.20 1.79 2.29
N GLU A 10 -9.04 2.76 2.69
CA GLU A 10 -9.64 3.75 1.76
C GLU A 10 -8.57 4.62 1.11
N LYS A 11 -7.59 5.09 1.90
CA LYS A 11 -6.43 5.84 1.40
C LYS A 11 -5.68 5.05 0.32
N LEU A 12 -5.45 3.75 0.55
CA LEU A 12 -4.74 2.88 -0.39
C LEU A 12 -5.54 2.65 -1.68
N ILE A 13 -6.86 2.49 -1.61
CA ILE A 13 -7.71 2.37 -2.80
C ILE A 13 -7.66 3.68 -3.61
N ARG A 14 -7.74 4.84 -2.94
CA ARG A 14 -7.60 6.15 -3.59
C ARG A 14 -6.25 6.29 -4.26
N TRP A 15 -5.16 6.00 -3.55
CA TRP A 15 -3.80 6.07 -4.10
C TRP A 15 -3.57 5.07 -5.23
N TYR A 16 -4.13 3.87 -5.15
CA TYR A 16 -4.02 2.89 -6.23
C TYR A 16 -4.60 3.44 -7.54
N ARG A 17 -5.71 4.19 -7.47
CA ARG A 17 -6.32 4.83 -8.65
C ARG A 17 -5.52 6.02 -9.20
N HIS A 18 -4.49 6.50 -8.50
CA HIS A 18 -3.63 7.56 -8.98
C HIS A 18 -2.85 7.10 -10.22
N GLU A 19 -2.73 7.97 -11.23
CA GLU A 19 -2.11 7.64 -12.52
C GLU A 19 -0.68 7.09 -12.37
N THR A 20 0.11 7.64 -11.45
CA THR A 20 1.48 7.17 -11.14
C THR A 20 1.52 5.73 -10.64
N ILE A 21 0.50 5.29 -9.87
CA ILE A 21 0.40 3.91 -9.38
C ILE A 21 -0.16 3.00 -10.47
N GLN A 22 -1.20 3.45 -11.19
CA GLN A 22 -1.74 2.72 -12.34
C GLN A 22 -0.68 2.50 -13.43
N GLY A 23 0.21 3.47 -13.65
CA GLY A 23 1.34 3.38 -14.59
C GLY A 23 2.35 2.28 -14.25
N ARG A 24 2.30 1.69 -13.05
CA ARG A 24 3.07 0.49 -12.69
C ARG A 24 2.52 -0.80 -13.29
N ASN A 25 1.30 -0.76 -13.86
CA ASN A 25 0.62 -1.89 -14.48
C ASN A 25 0.49 -3.11 -13.53
N TRP A 26 0.31 -2.84 -12.23
CA TRP A 26 0.08 -3.87 -11.23
C TRP A 26 -1.39 -4.24 -11.16
N ALA A 27 -1.71 -5.52 -11.27
CA ALA A 27 -3.10 -5.98 -11.14
C ALA A 27 -3.59 -5.83 -9.69
N PRO A 28 -4.85 -5.40 -9.44
CA PRO A 28 -5.37 -5.20 -8.07
C PRO A 28 -5.28 -6.47 -7.20
N ARG A 29 -5.43 -7.65 -7.81
CA ARG A 29 -5.36 -8.97 -7.16
C ARG A 29 -4.03 -9.27 -6.45
N LEU A 30 -2.99 -8.47 -6.69
CA LEU A 30 -1.74 -8.54 -5.95
C LEU A 30 -1.90 -8.05 -4.51
N PHE A 31 -2.84 -7.13 -4.27
CA PHE A 31 -2.98 -6.40 -3.02
C PHE A 31 -4.35 -6.62 -2.34
N TRP A 32 -5.39 -6.89 -3.12
CA TRP A 32 -6.75 -7.12 -2.63
C TRP A 32 -7.28 -8.50 -3.06
N LEU A 33 -8.18 -9.05 -2.26
CA LEU A 33 -9.15 -10.05 -2.70
C LEU A 33 -10.35 -9.32 -3.33
N PRO A 34 -11.09 -9.97 -4.25
CA PRO A 34 -12.33 -9.40 -4.78
C PRO A 34 -13.36 -9.13 -3.68
N ASP A 35 -14.22 -8.13 -3.86
CA ASP A 35 -15.38 -7.92 -3.00
C ASP A 35 -16.52 -8.92 -3.29
N ASP A 36 -17.60 -8.85 -2.52
CA ASP A 36 -18.78 -9.72 -2.62
C ASP A 36 -19.53 -9.59 -3.96
N ARG A 37 -19.31 -8.50 -4.68
CA ARG A 37 -19.90 -8.20 -6.00
C ARG A 37 -18.91 -8.46 -7.14
N GLY A 38 -17.72 -8.98 -6.86
CA GLY A 38 -16.67 -9.25 -7.83
C GLY A 38 -15.85 -8.01 -8.24
N GLY A 39 -16.00 -6.89 -7.54
CA GLY A 39 -15.16 -5.71 -7.70
C GLY A 39 -13.73 -5.94 -7.18
N PRO A 40 -12.75 -5.15 -7.66
CA PRO A 40 -11.34 -5.42 -7.43
C PRO A 40 -10.81 -5.05 -6.03
N PHE A 41 -11.61 -4.35 -5.20
CA PHE A 41 -11.19 -3.77 -3.92
C PHE A 41 -12.03 -4.31 -2.77
N GLY A 42 -11.95 -5.62 -2.53
CA GLY A 42 -12.46 -6.25 -1.32
C GLY A 42 -11.46 -6.16 -0.18
N THR A 43 -11.24 -7.26 0.52
CA THR A 43 -10.32 -7.30 1.67
C THR A 43 -8.85 -7.19 1.24
N MET A 44 -8.04 -6.52 2.05
CA MET A 44 -6.58 -6.53 1.92
C MET A 44 -6.03 -7.96 1.92
N ARG A 45 -5.33 -8.34 0.85
CA ARG A 45 -4.58 -9.59 0.71
C ARG A 45 -3.19 -9.50 1.35
N VAL A 46 -2.66 -8.29 1.44
CA VAL A 46 -1.34 -7.97 1.97
C VAL A 46 -1.45 -7.06 3.18
N ASP A 47 -0.35 -6.92 3.93
CA ASP A 47 -0.26 -5.94 5.00
C ASP A 47 -0.45 -4.51 4.43
N ALA A 48 -1.44 -3.80 4.96
CA ALA A 48 -1.81 -2.48 4.47
C ALA A 48 -0.71 -1.45 4.71
N CYS A 49 0.04 -1.57 5.80
CA CYS A 49 1.11 -0.64 6.10
C CYS A 49 2.33 -0.84 5.21
N GLU A 50 2.67 -2.09 4.87
CA GLU A 50 3.72 -2.34 3.88
C GLU A 50 3.35 -1.77 2.51
N LEU A 51 2.09 -1.94 2.08
CA LEU A 51 1.62 -1.38 0.81
C LEU A 51 1.62 0.16 0.84
N GLU A 52 1.28 0.75 1.97
CA GLU A 52 1.30 2.20 2.16
C GLU A 52 2.68 2.79 1.97
N VAL A 53 3.73 2.17 2.52
CA VAL A 53 5.11 2.62 2.32
C VAL A 53 5.49 2.62 0.84
N ILE A 54 5.09 1.57 0.10
CA ILE A 54 5.36 1.46 -1.34
C ILE A 54 4.66 2.58 -2.11
N PHE A 55 3.35 2.77 -1.90
CA PHE A 55 2.59 3.79 -2.60
C PHE A 55 3.04 5.20 -2.25
N ALA A 56 3.22 5.50 -0.95
CA ALA A 56 3.73 6.79 -0.49
C ALA A 56 5.07 7.12 -1.16
N THR A 57 5.99 6.15 -1.21
CA THR A 57 7.30 6.35 -1.84
C THR A 57 7.19 6.63 -3.34
N ILE A 58 6.29 5.93 -4.05
CA ILE A 58 6.10 6.14 -5.49
C ILE A 58 5.45 7.49 -5.79
N LEU A 59 4.51 7.92 -4.93
CA LEU A 59 3.81 9.19 -5.06
C LEU A 59 4.62 10.39 -4.54
N GLY A 60 5.70 10.15 -3.81
CA GLY A 60 6.48 11.22 -3.17
C GLY A 60 5.84 11.75 -1.87
N GLU A 61 4.89 11.01 -1.31
CA GLU A 61 4.18 11.35 -0.08
C GLU A 61 4.94 10.88 1.17
N ALA A 62 4.64 11.51 2.31
CA ALA A 62 5.09 11.01 3.60
C ALA A 62 4.34 9.72 3.96
N SER A 63 5.06 8.71 4.43
CA SER A 63 4.47 7.45 4.89
C SER A 63 4.14 7.51 6.38
N GLU A 64 2.93 7.11 6.74
CA GLU A 64 2.49 6.98 8.13
C GLU A 64 3.03 5.69 8.78
N CYS A 65 3.35 4.66 7.98
CA CYS A 65 3.72 3.34 8.48
C CYS A 65 5.23 3.07 8.51
N ARG A 66 6.05 3.84 7.78
CA ARG A 66 7.48 3.51 7.55
C ARG A 66 8.27 3.37 8.86
N GLU A 67 8.22 4.38 9.73
CA GLU A 67 9.00 4.38 10.97
C GLU A 67 8.57 3.25 11.91
N ARG A 68 7.27 3.02 12.02
CA ARG A 68 6.72 1.92 12.81
C ARG A 68 7.19 0.56 12.29
N LEU A 69 7.15 0.34 10.98
CA LEU A 69 7.65 -0.90 10.36
C LEU A 69 9.16 -1.07 10.55
N ASP A 70 9.93 0.01 10.53
CA ASP A 70 11.36 -0.05 10.79
C ASP A 70 11.67 -0.49 12.22
N LEU A 71 10.91 0.02 13.19
CA LEU A 71 11.04 -0.35 14.61
C LEU A 71 10.59 -1.80 14.87
N GLU A 72 9.43 -2.19 14.35
CA GLU A 72 8.81 -3.50 14.63
C GLU A 72 9.44 -4.65 13.84
N GLN A 73 9.95 -4.37 12.65
CA GLN A 73 10.40 -5.40 11.69
C GLN A 73 11.81 -5.15 11.17
N ASN A 74 12.67 -4.55 12.00
CA ASN A 74 14.12 -4.42 11.77
C ASN A 74 14.47 -3.78 10.41
N GLY A 75 13.95 -2.57 10.16
CA GLY A 75 14.26 -1.81 8.94
C GLY A 75 13.38 -2.16 7.71
N ARG A 76 12.25 -2.83 7.93
CA ARG A 76 11.34 -3.25 6.86
C ARG A 76 10.78 -2.08 6.04
N GLY A 77 10.38 -0.99 6.68
CA GLY A 77 9.84 0.20 6.00
C GLY A 77 10.87 0.84 5.08
N THR A 78 12.10 1.02 5.55
CA THR A 78 13.22 1.54 4.77
C THR A 78 13.57 0.61 3.61
N PHE A 79 13.56 -0.71 3.83
CA PHE A 79 13.75 -1.69 2.75
C PHE A 79 12.68 -1.56 1.66
N LEU A 80 11.39 -1.49 2.03
CA LEU A 80 10.29 -1.34 1.08
C LEU A 80 10.43 -0.05 0.26
N ALA A 81 10.68 1.09 0.93
CA ALA A 81 10.89 2.37 0.27
C ALA A 81 12.09 2.36 -0.69
N ALA A 82 13.20 1.69 -0.33
CA ALA A 82 14.36 1.57 -1.21
C ALA A 82 14.02 0.80 -2.51
N ASN A 83 13.29 -0.31 -2.42
CA ASN A 83 12.87 -1.10 -3.59
C ASN A 83 11.87 -0.32 -4.47
N ALA A 84 10.90 0.37 -3.85
CA ALA A 84 9.93 1.19 -4.59
C ALA A 84 10.59 2.28 -5.43
N ARG A 85 11.65 2.94 -4.91
CA ARG A 85 12.44 3.93 -5.66
C ARG A 85 13.14 3.31 -6.87
N ARG A 86 13.56 2.06 -6.78
CA ARG A 86 14.13 1.27 -7.90
C ARG A 86 13.08 0.66 -8.82
N HIS A 87 11.80 1.00 -8.61
CA HIS A 87 10.66 0.49 -9.39
C HIS A 87 10.41 -1.02 -9.23
N GLU A 88 10.87 -1.59 -8.12
CA GLU A 88 10.67 -3.00 -7.79
C GLU A 88 9.46 -3.15 -6.85
N LEU A 89 8.67 -4.21 -7.05
CA LEU A 89 7.64 -4.63 -6.11
C LEU A 89 8.20 -5.78 -5.25
N PRO A 90 8.72 -5.50 -4.04
CA PRO A 90 9.18 -6.55 -3.15
C PRO A 90 8.02 -7.43 -2.68
N LEU A 91 8.32 -8.64 -2.20
CA LEU A 91 7.31 -9.49 -1.58
C LEU A 91 6.72 -8.77 -0.37
N LEU A 92 5.39 -8.64 -0.35
CA LEU A 92 4.64 -8.11 0.78
C LEU A 92 4.14 -9.25 1.68
N THR A 93 4.06 -8.96 2.97
CA THR A 93 3.48 -9.87 3.97
C THR A 93 2.01 -10.09 3.64
N ARG A 94 1.56 -11.35 3.61
CA ARG A 94 0.13 -11.66 3.37
C ARG A 94 -0.66 -11.51 4.66
N LYS A 95 -1.89 -10.99 4.56
CA LYS A 95 -2.85 -11.04 5.65
C LYS A 95 -3.33 -12.49 5.77
N SER A 96 -3.01 -13.15 6.89
CA SER A 96 -3.50 -14.48 7.27
C SER A 96 -4.94 -14.43 7.74
#